data_AF-A0A7M7PTZ8-F1
#
_entry.id   AF-A0A7M7PTZ8-F1
#
_cell.length_a   1.000
_cell.length_b   1.000
_cell.length_c   1.000
_cell.angle_alpha   90.00
_cell.angle_beta   90.00
_cell.angle_gamma   90.00
#
_symmetry.space_group_name_H-M   'P 1'
#
loop_
_entity.id
_entity.type
_entity.pdbx_description
1 polymer ?
#
loop_
_entity_poly.entity_id
_entity_poly.type
_entity_poly.pdbx_seq_one_letter_code
_entity_poly.pdbx_strand_id
1 'polypeptide(L)'
;MLVVHHASSQESSFSVSLSSVQPVELPCIYRGIPFLHGEVWDIGPCETCTCDNGTTTCNIESCRPVFCAEPLERPGECCAFCPYDVTVRKVKPTIRSKSNVTTNGDATLVLAVEVKFRDTRKKTGVSGESLWELSAWIAPVNTTHSNTRLDFTEQVLNVDQASQGYIKGDQFIFRDVVYPSSALPLNCDEANVCVELKRGQNAVATDDRPFHVSSLPKRSTSLIGCTSLCTDVTVRNVNPTIQSQRSVTSDGDATIVLAVEVKFRDARSTKVQGESLWELSAWIAHKKKNKSHTRIGFTEQVLNVDQASQWYIKGNQFIFRDVVYTFVDPSLNCDDANVCVELKRGRNAVITDDRLFNISSDPDSSAPFIGCTSLCTGRK
;
A
#
# COMPACT_ATOMS: atom_id res chain seq x y z
N MET A 1 84.48 -39.47 5.08
CA MET A 1 85.81 -39.29 5.69
C MET A 1 86.01 -37.81 5.90
N LEU A 2 86.36 -37.40 7.12
CA LEU A 2 86.46 -36.00 7.56
C LEU A 2 87.32 -35.16 6.61
N VAL A 3 86.91 -33.92 6.35
CA VAL A 3 87.79 -32.85 5.88
C VAL A 3 87.90 -31.84 7.01
N VAL A 4 89.08 -31.72 7.60
CA VAL A 4 89.42 -30.73 8.65
C VAL A 4 90.29 -29.65 8.03
N HIS A 5 89.91 -28.41 8.32
CA HIS A 5 90.51 -27.15 7.87
C HIS A 5 91.99 -27.00 8.23
N HIS A 6 92.72 -26.21 7.43
CA HIS A 6 93.83 -25.37 7.89
C HIS A 6 93.68 -23.96 7.30
N ALA A 7 93.79 -22.97 8.18
CA ALA A 7 93.70 -21.55 7.91
C ALA A 7 95.02 -20.98 7.40
N SER A 8 94.95 -19.94 6.56
CA SER A 8 96.07 -19.03 6.32
C SER A 8 95.53 -17.59 6.25
N SER A 9 96.14 -16.73 7.05
CA SER A 9 95.85 -15.31 7.23
C SER A 9 96.31 -14.47 6.04
N GLN A 10 95.46 -13.59 5.53
CA GLN A 10 95.88 -12.43 4.75
C GLN A 10 95.15 -11.18 5.25
N GLU A 11 95.92 -10.23 5.75
CA GLU A 11 95.48 -8.87 6.02
C GLU A 11 95.08 -8.21 4.69
N SER A 12 93.86 -7.69 4.61
CA SER A 12 93.44 -6.82 3.52
C SER A 12 93.23 -5.41 4.07
N SER A 13 94.07 -4.50 3.60
CA SER A 13 93.94 -3.07 3.83
C SER A 13 92.77 -2.54 3.01
N PHE A 14 91.64 -2.28 3.65
CA PHE A 14 90.53 -1.58 3.02
C PHE A 14 90.74 -0.07 3.18
N SER A 15 90.96 0.61 2.05
CA SER A 15 90.82 2.05 1.95
C SER A 15 89.34 2.38 1.78
N VAL A 16 88.75 3.06 2.77
CA VAL A 16 87.37 3.56 2.67
C VAL A 16 87.44 4.96 2.09
N SER A 17 87.03 5.08 0.82
CA SER A 17 86.73 6.36 0.18
C SER A 17 85.48 6.96 0.82
N LEU A 18 85.60 8.10 1.51
CA LEU A 18 84.44 8.90 1.91
C LEU A 18 83.84 9.55 0.67
N SER A 19 82.78 8.95 0.12
CA SER A 19 81.86 9.64 -0.78
C SER A 19 80.42 9.50 -0.29
N SER A 20 79.75 10.65 -0.19
CA SER A 20 78.39 10.93 0.30
C SER A 20 78.26 11.10 1.82
N VAL A 21 78.31 12.37 2.26
CA VAL A 21 77.58 12.79 3.45
C VAL A 21 76.10 12.63 3.08
N GLN A 22 75.48 11.52 3.51
CA GLN A 22 74.02 11.47 3.54
C GLN A 22 73.55 12.61 4.46
N PRO A 23 72.55 13.41 4.04
CA PRO A 23 71.96 14.40 4.92
C PRO A 23 71.54 13.71 6.22
N VAL A 24 72.01 14.21 7.36
CA VAL A 24 71.56 13.68 8.66
C VAL A 24 70.14 14.18 8.85
N GLU A 25 69.17 13.30 8.59
CA GLU A 25 67.76 13.58 8.80
C GLU A 25 67.47 13.66 10.30
N LEU A 26 66.95 14.80 10.74
CA LEU A 26 66.70 15.09 12.15
C LEU A 26 65.38 14.45 12.61
N PRO A 27 65.35 13.81 13.80
CA PRO A 27 64.11 13.33 14.39
C PRO A 27 63.29 14.51 14.92
N CYS A 28 61.97 14.35 14.92
CA CYS A 28 61.05 15.28 15.55
C CYS A 28 60.77 14.84 16.99
N ILE A 29 60.54 15.78 17.90
CA ILE A 29 60.13 15.47 19.27
C ILE A 29 58.72 16.01 19.49
N TYR A 30 57.74 15.12 19.63
CA TYR A 30 56.36 15.49 19.93
C TYR A 30 55.96 14.95 21.30
N ARG A 31 55.57 15.87 22.21
CA ARG A 31 55.23 15.56 23.63
C ARG A 31 56.27 14.69 24.34
N GLY A 32 57.56 14.88 24.02
CA GLY A 32 58.67 14.14 24.62
C GLY A 32 58.96 12.78 23.99
N ILE A 33 58.21 12.38 22.95
CA ILE A 33 58.44 11.15 22.19
C ILE A 33 59.18 11.49 20.89
N PRO A 34 60.31 10.82 20.58
CA PRO A 34 61.02 11.01 19.32
C PRO A 34 60.33 10.25 18.18
N PHE A 35 60.18 10.91 17.03
CA PHE A 35 59.67 10.37 15.76
C PHE A 35 60.71 10.57 14.67
N LEU A 36 60.97 9.54 13.86
CA LEU A 36 61.96 9.58 12.78
C LEU A 36 61.47 10.43 11.61
N HIS A 37 62.40 10.93 10.78
CA HIS A 37 62.01 11.57 9.52
C HIS A 37 61.16 10.63 8.67
N GLY A 38 60.07 11.16 8.13
CA GLY A 38 59.07 10.42 7.36
C GLY A 38 58.05 9.67 8.21
N GLU A 39 58.21 9.64 9.54
CA GLU A 39 57.26 8.97 10.42
C GLU A 39 55.94 9.75 10.51
N VAL A 40 54.83 9.00 10.44
CA VAL A 40 53.46 9.51 10.51
C VAL A 40 52.78 8.87 11.72
N TRP A 41 52.14 9.68 12.55
CA TRP A 41 51.44 9.20 13.73
C TRP A 41 50.13 9.97 13.97
N ASP A 42 49.15 9.28 14.54
CA ASP A 42 47.87 9.87 14.91
C ASP A 42 47.90 10.35 16.36
N ILE A 43 47.53 11.61 16.58
CA ILE A 43 47.29 12.17 17.93
C ILE A 43 45.89 11.78 18.39
N GLY A 44 44.96 11.68 17.44
CA GLY A 44 43.57 11.31 17.65
C GLY A 44 42.90 11.07 16.31
N PRO A 45 41.59 10.76 16.31
CA PRO A 45 40.89 10.36 15.10
C PRO A 45 40.81 11.45 14.02
N CYS A 46 41.05 12.72 14.37
CA CYS A 46 40.99 13.88 13.49
C CYS A 46 42.34 14.54 13.22
N GLU A 47 43.44 14.05 13.80
CA GLU A 47 44.72 14.74 13.75
C GLU A 47 45.87 13.76 13.51
N THR A 48 46.50 13.91 12.36
CA THR A 48 47.66 13.11 11.95
C THR A 48 48.84 14.03 11.75
N CYS A 49 49.98 13.66 12.33
CA CYS A 49 51.23 14.40 12.20
C CYS A 49 52.26 13.64 11.38
N THR A 50 53.15 14.39 10.77
CA THR A 50 54.29 13.88 10.02
C THR A 50 55.55 14.59 10.46
N CYS A 51 56.65 13.84 10.59
CA CYS A 51 57.96 14.39 10.86
C CYS A 51 58.72 14.66 9.55
N ASP A 52 59.05 15.92 9.30
CA ASP A 52 59.89 16.35 8.19
C ASP A 52 61.16 17.02 8.72
N ASN A 53 62.27 16.27 8.73
CA ASN A 53 63.61 16.70 9.10
C ASN A 53 63.66 17.63 10.34
N GLY A 54 63.14 17.16 11.47
CA GLY A 54 63.07 17.91 12.74
C GLY A 54 61.84 18.82 12.89
N THR A 55 61.00 18.97 11.86
CA THR A 55 59.77 19.75 11.88
C THR A 55 58.54 18.84 11.92
N THR A 56 57.75 18.94 12.99
CA THR A 56 56.45 18.28 13.07
C THR A 56 55.39 19.12 12.36
N THR A 57 54.72 18.53 11.36
CA THR A 57 53.55 19.14 10.71
C THR A 57 52.32 18.28 11.00
N CYS A 58 51.26 18.88 11.55
CA CYS A 58 50.02 18.18 11.89
C CYS A 58 48.87 18.69 11.02
N ASN A 59 48.15 17.74 10.42
CA ASN A 59 46.95 18.01 9.64
C ASN A 59 45.73 17.67 10.50
N ILE A 60 44.84 18.66 10.66
CA ILE A 60 43.58 18.51 11.39
C ILE A 60 42.45 18.39 10.36
N GLU A 61 41.75 17.26 10.38
CA GLU A 61 40.54 17.05 9.58
C GLU A 61 39.36 17.84 10.17
N SER A 62 38.65 18.58 9.33
CA SER A 62 37.45 19.34 9.72
C SER A 62 36.17 18.65 9.27
N CYS A 63 35.26 18.37 10.20
CA CYS A 63 33.99 17.72 9.90
C CYS A 63 32.90 18.69 9.44
N ARG A 64 32.02 18.21 8.56
CA ARG A 64 30.79 18.94 8.22
C ARG A 64 29.78 18.86 9.38
N PRO A 65 29.07 19.96 9.70
CA PRO A 65 28.03 19.92 10.71
C PRO A 65 26.92 18.92 10.37
N VAL A 66 26.53 18.10 11.34
CA VAL A 66 25.43 17.15 11.23
C VAL A 66 24.19 17.66 11.97
N PHE A 67 23.01 17.47 11.38
CA PHE A 67 21.75 18.07 11.86
C PHE A 67 20.69 17.02 12.23
N CYS A 68 21.08 16.02 13.03
CA CYS A 68 20.16 15.06 13.64
C CYS A 68 20.11 15.23 15.17
N ALA A 69 19.17 14.54 15.83
CA ALA A 69 18.99 14.67 17.27
C ALA A 69 20.13 14.07 18.08
N GLU A 70 20.66 12.93 17.61
CA GLU A 70 21.67 12.11 18.27
C GLU A 70 22.69 11.67 17.22
N PRO A 71 23.72 12.49 16.95
CA PRO A 71 24.87 12.09 16.13
C PRO A 71 25.66 10.97 16.81
N LEU A 72 26.25 10.08 16.00
CA LEU A 72 27.09 8.98 16.46
C LEU A 72 28.52 9.15 15.94
N GLU A 73 29.51 8.74 16.73
CA GLU A 73 30.93 8.69 16.37
C GLU A 73 31.36 7.22 16.27
N ARG A 74 32.13 6.84 15.24
CA ARG A 74 32.72 5.50 15.17
C ARG A 74 34.08 5.49 15.86
N PRO A 75 34.44 4.42 16.59
CA PRO A 75 35.79 4.29 17.13
C PRO A 75 36.85 4.44 16.02
N GLY A 76 37.74 5.41 16.16
CA GLY A 76 38.82 5.68 15.22
C GLY A 76 38.47 6.57 14.02
N GLU A 77 37.21 6.96 13.82
CA GLU A 77 36.84 7.93 12.77
C GLU A 77 36.71 9.34 13.35
N CYS A 78 37.16 10.35 12.60
CA CYS A 78 37.09 11.75 13.04
C CYS A 78 35.65 12.26 13.19
N CYS A 79 34.78 11.94 12.22
CA CYS A 79 33.55 12.68 12.03
C CYS A 79 32.31 11.94 12.50
N ALA A 80 31.47 12.67 13.25
CA ALA A 80 30.15 12.20 13.62
C ALA A 80 29.23 12.08 12.40
N PHE A 81 28.32 11.12 12.44
CA PHE A 81 27.34 10.88 11.40
C PHE A 81 25.94 10.71 11.99
N CYS A 82 24.91 10.90 11.16
CA CYS A 82 23.53 10.67 11.57
C CYS A 82 23.11 9.24 11.29
N PRO A 83 22.49 8.54 12.26
CA PRO A 83 21.82 7.27 11.98
C PRO A 83 20.63 7.52 11.06
N TYR A 84 20.23 6.49 10.32
CA TYR A 84 18.96 6.52 9.61
C TYR A 84 17.84 6.29 10.61
N ASP A 85 17.00 7.29 10.83
CA ASP A 85 15.87 7.17 11.74
C ASP A 85 14.58 7.62 11.04
N VAL A 86 13.67 6.67 10.89
CA VAL A 86 12.36 6.87 10.27
C VAL A 86 11.26 6.63 11.30
N THR A 87 10.23 7.48 11.28
CA THR A 87 9.00 7.25 12.05
C THR A 87 7.82 7.10 11.12
N VAL A 88 7.18 5.95 11.13
CA VAL A 88 5.97 5.68 10.36
C VAL A 88 4.76 6.19 11.15
N ARG A 89 3.90 6.96 10.47
CA ARG A 89 2.63 7.46 11.02
C ARG A 89 1.45 6.61 10.61
N LYS A 90 1.48 6.07 9.38
CA LYS A 90 0.37 5.31 8.82
C LYS A 90 0.86 4.37 7.73
N VAL A 91 0.33 3.16 7.73
CA VAL A 91 0.43 2.21 6.63
C VAL A 91 -0.97 2.05 6.06
N LYS A 92 -1.12 2.16 4.74
CA LYS A 92 -2.42 2.06 4.07
C LYS A 92 -2.29 1.12 2.86
N PRO A 93 -2.67 -0.16 2.99
CA PRO A 93 -2.81 -1.02 1.82
C PRO A 93 -4.00 -0.57 0.98
N THR A 94 -3.90 -0.77 -0.33
CA THR A 94 -4.97 -0.60 -1.31
C THR A 94 -4.89 -1.78 -2.26
N ILE A 95 -6.00 -2.47 -2.48
CA ILE A 95 -6.07 -3.58 -3.45
C ILE A 95 -6.14 -2.99 -4.86
N ARG A 96 -5.29 -3.48 -5.78
CA ARG A 96 -5.21 -3.08 -7.20
C ARG A 96 -5.69 -4.14 -8.20
N SER A 97 -5.94 -5.37 -7.72
CA SER A 97 -6.42 -6.60 -8.40
C SER A 97 -6.25 -6.75 -9.93
N LYS A 98 -5.65 -7.90 -10.30
CA LYS A 98 -6.28 -8.85 -11.25
C LYS A 98 -6.38 -10.20 -10.54
N SER A 99 -7.59 -10.59 -10.15
CA SER A 99 -7.87 -11.95 -9.69
C SER A 99 -7.84 -12.89 -10.91
N ASN A 100 -6.66 -13.39 -11.26
CA ASN A 100 -6.56 -14.55 -12.14
C ASN A 100 -6.70 -15.77 -11.23
N VAL A 101 -7.93 -16.24 -11.04
CA VAL A 101 -8.17 -17.56 -10.46
C VAL A 101 -7.43 -18.55 -11.35
N THR A 102 -6.34 -19.12 -10.84
CA THR A 102 -5.65 -20.19 -11.55
C THR A 102 -6.55 -21.43 -11.54
N THR A 103 -6.35 -22.37 -12.46
CA THR A 103 -7.14 -23.61 -12.57
C THR A 103 -7.16 -24.47 -11.30
N ASN A 104 -6.35 -24.12 -10.30
CA ASN A 104 -6.24 -24.78 -9.00
C ASN A 104 -7.07 -24.13 -7.88
N GLY A 105 -7.72 -22.98 -8.13
CA GLY A 105 -8.56 -22.30 -7.13
C GLY A 105 -7.86 -21.26 -6.25
N ASP A 106 -6.56 -21.00 -6.44
CA ASP A 106 -5.80 -19.99 -5.70
C ASP A 106 -6.05 -18.58 -6.26
N ALA A 107 -6.32 -17.61 -5.38
CA ALA A 107 -6.54 -16.21 -5.73
C ALA A 107 -5.30 -15.37 -5.39
N THR A 108 -4.83 -14.53 -6.31
CA THR A 108 -3.70 -13.63 -6.04
C THR A 108 -4.17 -12.19 -5.89
N LEU A 109 -3.84 -11.56 -4.77
CA LEU A 109 -4.13 -10.15 -4.50
C LEU A 109 -2.90 -9.30 -4.81
N VAL A 110 -3.08 -8.27 -5.63
CA VAL A 110 -2.05 -7.26 -5.89
C VAL A 110 -2.36 -6.02 -5.06
N LEU A 111 -1.41 -5.59 -4.24
CA LEU A 111 -1.57 -4.46 -3.33
C LEU A 111 -0.65 -3.29 -3.73
N ALA A 112 -1.11 -2.06 -3.51
CA ALA A 112 -0.25 -0.90 -3.36
C ALA A 112 -0.31 -0.43 -1.90
N VAL A 113 0.85 -0.34 -1.26
CA VAL A 113 0.95 -0.04 0.17
C VAL A 113 1.61 1.31 0.36
N GLU A 114 0.81 2.32 0.69
CA GLU A 114 1.28 3.67 0.99
C GLU A 114 1.78 3.74 2.43
N VAL A 115 3.02 4.19 2.62
CA VAL A 115 3.62 4.40 3.94
C VAL A 115 3.83 5.89 4.16
N LYS A 116 3.16 6.45 5.16
CA LYS A 116 3.32 7.85 5.54
C LYS A 116 4.32 7.98 6.66
N PHE A 117 5.46 8.57 6.36
CA PHE A 117 6.48 8.90 7.35
C PHE A 117 6.20 10.26 8.00
N ARG A 118 6.75 10.44 9.20
CA ARG A 118 6.70 11.70 9.91
C ARG A 118 7.87 12.56 9.48
N ASP A 119 7.54 13.70 8.87
CA ASP A 119 8.54 14.71 8.55
C ASP A 119 8.83 15.58 9.78
N THR A 120 10.01 15.42 10.37
CA THR A 120 10.55 16.33 11.41
C THR A 120 12.03 16.56 11.18
N ARG A 121 12.58 17.63 11.76
CA ARG A 121 14.04 17.91 11.71
C ARG A 121 14.92 16.78 12.23
N LYS A 122 14.40 15.92 13.12
CA LYS A 122 15.14 14.79 13.71
C LYS A 122 15.14 13.53 12.85
N LYS A 123 14.39 13.50 11.75
CA LYS A 123 14.26 12.35 10.85
C LYS A 123 15.01 12.59 9.56
N THR A 124 15.54 11.52 9.00
CA THR A 124 16.33 11.49 7.76
C THR A 124 15.50 10.81 6.66
N GLY A 125 16.17 10.24 5.66
CA GLY A 125 15.65 9.14 4.87
C GLY A 125 16.25 7.80 5.33
N VAL A 126 16.25 6.81 4.46
CA VAL A 126 17.07 5.58 4.57
C VAL A 126 17.34 5.03 3.16
N SER A 127 18.55 4.51 2.94
CA SER A 127 18.94 3.74 1.76
C SER A 127 19.74 2.51 2.20
N GLY A 128 19.69 1.44 1.41
CA GLY A 128 20.35 0.18 1.73
C GLY A 128 19.61 -1.02 1.16
N GLU A 129 19.90 -2.19 1.70
CA GLU A 129 19.38 -3.48 1.27
C GLU A 129 18.48 -4.10 2.35
N SER A 130 17.43 -4.82 1.92
CA SER A 130 16.51 -5.54 2.81
C SER A 130 15.96 -4.69 3.97
N LEU A 131 15.73 -3.40 3.73
CA LEU A 131 15.32 -2.41 4.72
C LEU A 131 13.96 -2.75 5.35
N TRP A 132 13.04 -3.35 4.58
CA TRP A 132 11.64 -3.51 4.97
C TRP A 132 11.17 -4.95 4.99
N GLU A 133 10.39 -5.29 6.01
CA GLU A 133 9.55 -6.48 6.06
C GLU A 133 8.09 -6.03 6.01
N LEU A 134 7.32 -6.58 5.06
CA LEU A 134 5.89 -6.37 4.99
C LEU A 134 5.20 -7.72 5.08
N SER A 135 4.51 -7.96 6.20
CA SER A 135 3.64 -9.12 6.34
C SER A 135 2.24 -8.81 5.84
N ALA A 136 1.51 -9.80 5.34
CA ALA A 136 0.12 -9.66 4.91
C ALA A 136 -0.75 -10.82 5.43
N TRP A 137 -2.01 -10.57 5.73
CA TRP A 137 -2.98 -11.58 6.14
C TRP A 137 -4.41 -11.14 5.88
N ILE A 138 -5.33 -12.11 5.88
CA ILE A 138 -6.76 -11.87 5.92
C ILE A 138 -7.23 -11.78 7.38
N ALA A 139 -7.98 -10.72 7.71
CA ALA A 139 -8.52 -10.46 9.04
C ALA A 139 -10.05 -10.28 8.98
N PRO A 140 -10.84 -11.04 9.78
CA PRO A 140 -12.28 -10.86 9.85
C PRO A 140 -12.69 -9.46 10.32
N VAL A 141 -13.74 -8.88 9.71
CA VAL A 141 -14.23 -7.52 10.00
C VAL A 141 -14.69 -7.34 11.46
N ASN A 142 -15.18 -8.40 12.10
CA ASN A 142 -15.93 -8.31 13.36
C ASN A 142 -15.10 -8.52 14.64
N THR A 143 -13.77 -8.41 14.56
CA THR A 143 -12.90 -8.54 15.75
C THR A 143 -12.20 -7.23 16.04
N THR A 144 -12.57 -6.60 17.16
CA THR A 144 -12.09 -5.29 17.60
C THR A 144 -10.59 -5.23 17.91
N HIS A 145 -9.87 -6.35 17.83
CA HIS A 145 -8.40 -6.39 17.81
C HIS A 145 -7.92 -7.54 16.89
N SER A 146 -7.19 -7.15 15.85
CA SER A 146 -6.60 -7.97 14.77
C SER A 146 -5.55 -8.99 15.25
N ASN A 147 -5.93 -9.99 16.05
CA ASN A 147 -5.03 -11.09 16.39
C ASN A 147 -5.23 -12.32 15.49
N THR A 148 -6.41 -12.50 14.91
CA THR A 148 -6.65 -13.59 13.96
C THR A 148 -6.05 -13.22 12.61
N ARG A 149 -4.93 -13.87 12.28
CA ARG A 149 -4.24 -13.73 10.99
C ARG A 149 -4.51 -14.97 10.16
N LEU A 150 -5.55 -14.93 9.31
CA LEU A 150 -5.83 -15.99 8.36
C LEU A 150 -4.90 -15.84 7.16
N ASP A 151 -4.40 -16.95 6.60
CA ASP A 151 -3.58 -16.94 5.39
C ASP A 151 -2.35 -16.02 5.50
N PHE A 152 -1.71 -16.01 6.68
CA PHE A 152 -0.61 -15.11 7.01
C PHE A 152 0.63 -15.42 6.17
N THR A 153 1.16 -14.39 5.53
CA THR A 153 2.47 -14.40 4.87
C THR A 153 3.38 -13.39 5.55
N GLU A 154 4.55 -13.84 6.01
CA GLU A 154 5.48 -13.01 6.78
C GLU A 154 6.17 -11.92 5.95
N GLN A 155 6.50 -12.22 4.69
CA GLN A 155 7.14 -11.30 3.77
C GLN A 155 6.49 -11.41 2.39
N VAL A 156 5.80 -10.35 1.96
CA VAL A 156 5.20 -10.25 0.62
C VAL A 156 5.98 -9.32 -0.32
N LEU A 157 7.02 -8.62 0.18
CA LEU A 157 7.89 -7.82 -0.68
C LEU A 157 8.88 -8.71 -1.42
N ASN A 158 9.11 -8.41 -2.69
CA ASN A 158 10.26 -8.92 -3.43
C ASN A 158 11.56 -8.19 -3.00
N VAL A 159 12.71 -8.64 -3.50
CA VAL A 159 14.03 -8.11 -3.12
C VAL A 159 14.18 -6.61 -3.39
N ASP A 160 13.67 -6.14 -4.53
CA ASP A 160 13.75 -4.73 -4.91
C ASP A 160 12.86 -3.85 -4.03
N GLN A 161 11.62 -4.29 -3.78
CA GLN A 161 10.67 -3.62 -2.90
C GLN A 161 11.21 -3.58 -1.46
N ALA A 162 11.76 -4.69 -0.95
CA ALA A 162 12.33 -4.76 0.39
C ALA A 162 13.53 -3.82 0.57
N SER A 163 14.24 -3.50 -0.51
CA SER A 163 15.41 -2.61 -0.53
C SER A 163 15.06 -1.17 -0.95
N GLN A 164 13.79 -0.85 -1.14
CA GLN A 164 13.35 0.47 -1.61
C GLN A 164 13.76 1.58 -0.60
N GLY A 165 14.60 2.52 -1.02
CA GLY A 165 15.01 3.65 -0.18
C GLY A 165 13.88 4.66 0.05
N TYR A 166 13.87 5.29 1.22
CA TYR A 166 12.99 6.42 1.54
C TYR A 166 13.77 7.72 1.55
N ILE A 167 13.36 8.69 0.74
CA ILE A 167 13.87 10.06 0.77
C ILE A 167 12.90 10.91 1.59
N LYS A 168 13.44 11.68 2.54
CA LYS A 168 12.64 12.53 3.41
C LYS A 168 11.80 13.52 2.60
N GLY A 169 10.51 13.57 2.90
CA GLY A 169 9.55 14.45 2.22
C GLY A 169 8.90 13.84 0.99
N ASP A 170 9.48 12.78 0.43
CA ASP A 170 8.94 12.12 -0.76
C ASP A 170 7.79 11.16 -0.42
N GLN A 171 6.99 10.86 -1.44
CA GLN A 171 5.96 9.83 -1.34
C GLN A 171 6.60 8.45 -1.40
N PHE A 172 6.19 7.57 -0.47
CA PHE A 172 6.69 6.21 -0.40
C PHE A 172 5.55 5.20 -0.53
N ILE A 173 5.59 4.40 -1.59
CA ILE A 173 4.60 3.37 -1.89
C ILE A 173 5.33 2.12 -2.35
N PHE A 174 5.04 0.97 -1.74
CA PHE A 174 5.34 -0.32 -2.35
C PHE A 174 4.27 -0.62 -3.40
N ARG A 175 4.66 -0.66 -4.67
CA ARG A 175 3.74 -0.91 -5.78
C ARG A 175 3.79 -2.38 -6.15
N ASP A 176 2.63 -2.90 -6.55
CA ASP A 176 2.50 -4.24 -7.13
C ASP A 176 3.03 -5.35 -6.19
N VAL A 177 2.70 -5.22 -4.91
CA VAL A 177 2.98 -6.22 -3.87
C VAL A 177 2.05 -7.41 -4.10
N VAL A 178 2.63 -8.58 -4.35
CA VAL A 178 1.89 -9.80 -4.67
C VAL A 178 1.65 -10.58 -3.38
N TYR A 179 0.38 -10.72 -2.99
CA TYR A 179 -0.05 -11.53 -1.86
C TYR A 179 -0.81 -12.75 -2.40
N PRO A 180 -0.17 -13.94 -2.43
CA PRO A 180 -0.84 -15.17 -2.81
C PRO A 180 -1.82 -15.54 -1.70
N SER A 181 -3.12 -15.57 -2.01
CA SER A 181 -4.13 -15.97 -1.05
C SER A 181 -4.68 -17.36 -1.40
N SER A 182 -4.52 -18.28 -0.45
CA SER A 182 -5.11 -19.62 -0.51
C SER A 182 -6.48 -19.67 0.19
N ALA A 183 -6.94 -18.53 0.70
CA ALA A 183 -8.19 -18.44 1.45
C ALA A 183 -9.39 -18.72 0.54
N LEU A 184 -10.00 -19.89 0.77
CA LEU A 184 -11.36 -20.34 0.42
C LEU A 184 -12.36 -19.16 0.29
N PRO A 185 -13.43 -19.28 -0.52
CA PRO A 185 -14.21 -18.13 -1.00
C PRO A 185 -14.81 -17.32 0.15
N LEU A 186 -14.07 -16.33 0.64
CA LEU A 186 -14.53 -15.40 1.65
C LEU A 186 -15.43 -14.39 0.94
N ASN A 187 -16.67 -14.29 1.39
CA ASN A 187 -17.53 -13.17 1.01
C ASN A 187 -16.79 -11.87 1.40
N CYS A 188 -16.65 -10.95 0.45
CA CYS A 188 -15.77 -9.80 0.64
C CYS A 188 -16.22 -8.88 1.81
N ASP A 189 -17.50 -8.99 2.23
CA ASP A 189 -18.10 -8.24 3.34
C ASP A 189 -17.61 -8.69 4.74
N GLU A 190 -16.94 -9.84 4.83
CA GLU A 190 -16.57 -10.45 6.11
C GLU A 190 -15.07 -10.35 6.43
N ALA A 191 -14.25 -9.88 5.48
CA ALA A 191 -12.80 -9.93 5.58
C ALA A 191 -12.08 -8.67 5.05
N ASN A 192 -11.03 -8.27 5.77
CA ASN A 192 -10.08 -7.25 5.38
C ASN A 192 -8.74 -7.90 4.99
N VAL A 193 -8.03 -7.28 4.05
CA VAL A 193 -6.60 -7.53 3.86
C VAL A 193 -5.84 -6.57 4.75
N CYS A 194 -5.05 -7.11 5.66
CA CYS A 194 -4.20 -6.36 6.56
C CYS A 194 -2.73 -6.57 6.20
N VAL A 195 -1.93 -5.53 6.41
CA VAL A 195 -0.47 -5.57 6.27
C VAL A 195 0.20 -4.97 7.51
N GLU A 196 1.36 -5.50 7.88
CA GLU A 196 2.20 -4.99 8.97
C GLU A 196 3.57 -4.64 8.41
N LEU A 197 3.99 -3.38 8.60
CA LEU A 197 5.33 -2.94 8.22
C LEU A 197 6.28 -3.04 9.41
N LYS A 198 7.44 -3.65 9.20
CA LYS A 198 8.54 -3.72 10.16
C LYS A 198 9.88 -3.37 9.49
N ARG A 199 10.90 -3.17 10.32
CA ARG A 199 12.30 -3.19 9.85
C ARG A 199 12.61 -4.61 9.36
N GLY A 200 13.24 -4.72 8.20
CA GLY A 200 13.68 -6.02 7.67
C GLY A 200 14.70 -6.69 8.59
N GLN A 201 14.59 -8.01 8.73
CA GLN A 201 15.45 -8.81 9.61
C GLN A 201 16.93 -8.72 9.23
N ASN A 202 17.21 -8.68 7.92
CA ASN A 202 18.55 -8.56 7.35
C ASN A 202 18.84 -7.15 6.83
N ALA A 203 18.20 -6.12 7.39
CA ALA A 203 18.35 -4.76 6.92
C ALA A 203 19.78 -4.23 7.11
N VAL A 204 20.44 -3.93 6.00
CA VAL A 204 21.77 -3.31 5.93
C VAL A 204 21.62 -1.94 5.31
N ALA A 205 21.91 -0.88 6.05
CA ALA A 205 21.85 0.47 5.50
C ALA A 205 23.16 0.87 4.82
N THR A 206 23.11 1.81 3.88
CA THR A 206 24.30 2.35 3.22
C THR A 206 25.31 2.89 4.24
N ASP A 207 26.59 2.65 3.99
CA ASP A 207 27.73 2.93 4.88
C ASP A 207 27.64 2.25 6.26
N ASP A 208 26.88 1.15 6.38
CA ASP A 208 26.64 0.43 7.63
C ASP A 208 26.09 1.34 8.76
N ARG A 209 25.31 2.36 8.38
CA ARG A 209 24.72 3.28 9.35
C ARG A 209 23.61 2.58 10.15
N PRO A 210 23.50 2.83 11.48
CA PRO A 210 22.40 2.32 12.26
C PRO A 210 21.06 2.80 11.69
N PHE A 211 20.13 1.86 11.51
CA PHE A 211 18.82 2.12 10.93
C PHE A 211 17.69 1.81 11.93
N HIS A 212 16.94 2.82 12.34
CA HIS A 212 15.85 2.66 13.31
C HIS A 212 14.50 2.95 12.67
N VAL A 213 13.55 2.04 12.89
CA VAL A 213 12.14 2.21 12.51
C VAL A 213 11.30 2.33 13.77
N SER A 214 10.50 3.40 13.84
CA SER A 214 9.62 3.67 14.97
C SER A 214 8.19 4.00 14.51
N SER A 215 7.20 3.84 15.38
CA SER A 215 5.79 4.14 15.11
C SER A 215 5.28 5.35 15.90
N LEU A 216 4.21 5.98 15.42
CA LEU A 216 3.45 6.99 16.17
C LEU A 216 1.95 6.68 16.16
N PRO A 217 1.27 6.64 17.33
CA PRO A 217 1.81 6.85 18.68
C PRO A 217 2.77 5.73 19.10
N LYS A 218 3.78 6.04 19.92
CA LYS A 218 4.83 5.09 20.37
C LYS A 218 4.30 3.83 21.07
N ARG A 219 3.03 3.82 21.48
CA ARG A 219 2.34 2.67 22.10
C ARG A 219 1.79 1.67 21.07
N SER A 220 1.84 1.97 19.78
CA SER A 220 1.44 1.06 18.71
C SER A 220 2.61 0.15 18.36
N THR A 221 2.62 -1.07 18.90
CA THR A 221 3.67 -2.08 18.66
C THR A 221 3.69 -2.60 17.23
N SER A 222 2.62 -2.38 16.47
CA SER A 222 2.47 -2.88 15.11
C SER A 222 1.99 -1.76 14.18
N LEU A 223 2.69 -1.56 13.07
CA LEU A 223 2.32 -0.62 12.01
C LEU A 223 1.35 -1.32 11.05
N ILE A 224 0.15 -1.59 11.57
CA ILE A 224 -0.88 -2.33 10.83
C ILE A 224 -1.73 -1.36 10.02
N GLY A 225 -1.88 -1.64 8.74
CA GLY A 225 -2.89 -1.04 7.88
C GLY A 225 -3.80 -2.12 7.34
N CYS A 226 -5.11 -1.89 7.36
CA CYS A 226 -6.09 -2.82 6.78
C CYS A 226 -6.94 -2.12 5.73
N THR A 227 -7.34 -2.86 4.70
CA THR A 227 -8.31 -2.44 3.69
C THR A 227 -9.34 -3.53 3.50
N SER A 228 -10.60 -3.13 3.29
CA SER A 228 -11.66 -4.08 2.92
C SER A 228 -11.33 -4.74 1.59
N LEU A 229 -11.73 -6.01 1.45
CA LEU A 229 -11.73 -6.73 0.18
C LEU A 229 -12.74 -6.14 -0.83
N CYS A 230 -13.79 -5.43 -0.37
CA CYS A 230 -14.77 -4.79 -1.25
C CYS A 230 -14.56 -3.27 -1.41
N THR A 231 -15.02 -2.74 -2.53
CA THR A 231 -15.38 -1.33 -2.70
C THR A 231 -16.88 -1.19 -2.47
N ASP A 232 -17.26 -0.79 -1.26
CA ASP A 232 -18.67 -0.79 -0.87
C ASP A 232 -19.39 0.51 -1.20
N VAL A 233 -20.59 0.33 -1.74
CA VAL A 233 -21.70 1.27 -1.62
C VAL A 233 -22.79 0.62 -0.79
N THR A 234 -23.23 1.30 0.26
CA THR A 234 -24.31 0.82 1.11
C THR A 234 -25.61 1.41 0.61
N VAL A 235 -26.46 0.57 0.01
CA VAL A 235 -27.77 0.95 -0.51
C VAL A 235 -28.74 1.06 0.66
N ARG A 236 -29.34 2.23 0.81
CA ARG A 236 -30.38 2.48 1.81
C ARG A 236 -31.73 2.08 1.28
N ASN A 237 -32.15 2.62 0.13
CA ASN A 237 -33.44 2.34 -0.50
C ASN A 237 -33.35 2.54 -2.01
N VAL A 238 -34.18 1.80 -2.75
CA VAL A 238 -34.44 2.00 -4.18
C VAL A 238 -35.88 2.46 -4.35
N ASN A 239 -36.10 3.58 -5.05
CA ASN A 239 -37.42 4.21 -5.20
C ASN A 239 -37.74 4.41 -6.69
N PRO A 240 -38.48 3.50 -7.33
CA PRO A 240 -38.96 3.70 -8.70
C PRO A 240 -40.12 4.69 -8.73
N THR A 241 -40.14 5.55 -9.75
CA THR A 241 -41.23 6.48 -10.05
C THR A 241 -41.59 6.37 -11.52
N ILE A 242 -42.88 6.20 -11.84
CA ILE A 242 -43.33 6.16 -13.23
C ILE A 242 -43.38 7.59 -13.75
N GLN A 243 -42.58 7.88 -14.79
CA GLN A 243 -42.56 9.19 -15.46
C GLN A 243 -43.65 9.28 -16.52
N SER A 244 -43.89 8.19 -17.26
CA SER A 244 -44.95 8.09 -18.24
C SER A 244 -45.30 6.64 -18.57
N GLN A 245 -46.54 6.41 -18.98
CA GLN A 245 -46.98 5.16 -19.58
C GLN A 245 -46.97 5.35 -21.10
N ARG A 246 -46.14 4.59 -21.80
CA ARG A 246 -45.95 4.72 -23.25
C ARG A 246 -46.71 3.58 -23.94
N SER A 247 -47.81 3.94 -24.57
CA SER A 247 -48.51 3.24 -25.68
C SER A 247 -48.51 1.70 -25.67
N VAL A 248 -49.71 1.13 -25.51
CA VAL A 248 -49.97 -0.29 -25.80
C VAL A 248 -49.83 -0.51 -27.31
N THR A 249 -48.95 -1.42 -27.74
CA THR A 249 -48.84 -1.78 -29.16
C THR A 249 -50.03 -2.64 -29.58
N SER A 250 -50.27 -2.78 -30.88
CA SER A 250 -51.28 -3.70 -31.42
C SER A 250 -51.09 -5.15 -30.98
N ASP A 251 -49.88 -5.50 -30.53
CA ASP A 251 -49.46 -6.85 -30.15
C ASP A 251 -49.68 -7.13 -28.65
N GLY A 252 -50.17 -6.14 -27.89
CA GLY A 252 -50.47 -6.28 -26.46
C GLY A 252 -49.31 -5.96 -25.52
N ASP A 253 -48.20 -5.45 -26.03
CA ASP A 253 -47.06 -5.02 -25.22
C ASP A 253 -47.35 -3.67 -24.57
N ALA A 254 -47.09 -3.55 -23.27
CA ALA A 254 -47.15 -2.31 -22.52
C ALA A 254 -45.74 -1.83 -22.18
N THR A 255 -45.43 -0.57 -22.51
CA THR A 255 -44.16 0.06 -22.15
C THR A 255 -44.37 1.15 -21.11
N ILE A 256 -43.52 1.20 -20.10
CA ILE A 256 -43.47 2.29 -19.11
C ILE A 256 -42.08 2.86 -19.01
N VAL A 257 -42.00 4.14 -18.66
CA VAL A 257 -40.75 4.85 -18.43
C VAL A 257 -40.63 5.17 -16.95
N LEU A 258 -39.52 4.72 -16.35
CA LEU A 258 -39.23 4.86 -14.93
C LEU A 258 -38.06 5.83 -14.70
N ALA A 259 -38.17 6.61 -13.63
CA ALA A 259 -37.02 7.20 -12.95
C ALA A 259 -36.80 6.42 -11.65
N VAL A 260 -35.61 5.88 -11.46
CA VAL A 260 -35.29 5.05 -10.30
C VAL A 260 -34.23 5.74 -9.45
N GLU A 261 -34.66 6.31 -8.32
CA GLU A 261 -33.76 6.95 -7.36
C GLU A 261 -33.16 5.88 -6.44
N VAL A 262 -31.83 5.86 -6.33
CA VAL A 262 -31.11 5.01 -5.38
C VAL A 262 -30.51 5.88 -4.30
N LYS A 263 -30.90 5.66 -3.05
CA LYS A 263 -30.33 6.35 -1.89
C LYS A 263 -29.23 5.50 -1.30
N PHE A 264 -28.04 6.06 -1.18
CA PHE A 264 -26.89 5.43 -0.54
C PHE A 264 -26.66 6.01 0.86
N ARG A 265 -26.03 5.24 1.75
CA ARG A 265 -25.54 5.72 3.05
C ARG A 265 -24.10 6.23 2.86
N ASP A 266 -23.95 7.51 2.53
CA ASP A 266 -22.66 8.15 2.22
C ASP A 266 -21.57 7.93 3.28
N ALA A 267 -21.95 7.87 4.56
CA ALA A 267 -21.03 7.63 5.67
C ALA A 267 -20.35 6.24 5.61
N ARG A 268 -20.99 5.25 4.99
CA ARG A 268 -20.49 3.87 4.84
C ARG A 268 -20.12 3.50 3.40
N SER A 269 -20.45 4.36 2.43
CA SER A 269 -20.18 4.12 1.02
C SER A 269 -18.83 4.72 0.60
N THR A 270 -18.30 4.33 -0.55
CA THR A 270 -17.15 4.95 -1.22
C THR A 270 -17.54 5.39 -2.64
N LYS A 271 -16.78 6.31 -3.24
CA LYS A 271 -17.01 6.71 -4.64
C LYS A 271 -16.75 5.50 -5.54
N VAL A 272 -17.61 5.27 -6.53
CA VAL A 272 -17.45 4.18 -7.51
C VAL A 272 -17.56 4.75 -8.92
N GLN A 273 -16.56 4.44 -9.75
CA GLN A 273 -16.48 4.85 -11.15
C GLN A 273 -16.07 3.65 -11.97
N GLY A 274 -16.64 3.50 -13.17
CA GLY A 274 -16.43 2.32 -13.97
C GLY A 274 -17.49 2.12 -15.05
N GLU A 275 -17.52 0.90 -15.56
CA GLU A 275 -18.42 0.42 -16.61
C GLU A 275 -19.24 -0.77 -16.10
N SER A 276 -20.47 -0.91 -16.59
CA SER A 276 -21.37 -2.03 -16.26
C SER A 276 -21.54 -2.28 -14.75
N LEU A 277 -21.53 -1.21 -13.96
CA LEU A 277 -21.59 -1.25 -12.50
C LEU A 277 -22.91 -1.80 -11.98
N TRP A 278 -24.03 -1.52 -12.64
CA TRP A 278 -25.37 -1.80 -12.10
C TRP A 278 -26.17 -2.76 -12.97
N GLU A 279 -26.88 -3.66 -12.31
CA GLU A 279 -27.97 -4.45 -12.89
C GLU A 279 -29.27 -3.99 -12.21
N LEU A 280 -30.26 -3.59 -13.02
CA LEU A 280 -31.58 -3.28 -12.52
C LEU A 280 -32.58 -4.23 -13.17
N SER A 281 -33.17 -5.11 -12.38
CA SER A 281 -34.26 -5.96 -12.83
C SER A 281 -35.59 -5.26 -12.59
N ALA A 282 -36.60 -5.53 -13.43
CA ALA A 282 -37.96 -5.00 -13.27
C ALA A 282 -39.02 -6.08 -13.47
N TRP A 283 -40.12 -6.00 -12.73
CA TRP A 283 -41.29 -6.87 -12.89
C TRP A 283 -42.58 -6.22 -12.40
N ILE A 284 -43.71 -6.76 -12.84
CA ILE A 284 -45.03 -6.44 -12.30
C ILE A 284 -45.37 -7.39 -11.14
N ALA A 285 -45.87 -6.81 -10.05
CA ALA A 285 -46.31 -7.53 -8.85
C ALA A 285 -47.76 -7.18 -8.52
N HIS A 286 -48.59 -8.19 -8.22
CA HIS A 286 -49.98 -7.96 -7.79
C HIS A 286 -50.06 -7.43 -6.35
N LYS A 287 -50.90 -6.41 -6.12
CA LYS A 287 -51.17 -5.82 -4.80
C LYS A 287 -51.92 -6.79 -3.86
N LYS A 288 -52.88 -7.57 -4.37
CA LYS A 288 -53.84 -8.35 -3.56
C LYS A 288 -53.35 -9.76 -3.14
N LYS A 289 -52.30 -10.30 -3.76
CA LYS A 289 -51.74 -11.61 -3.34
C LYS A 289 -50.50 -11.38 -2.50
N ASN A 290 -50.72 -11.18 -1.20
CA ASN A 290 -49.70 -10.87 -0.18
C ASN A 290 -48.63 -11.97 0.05
N LYS A 291 -48.44 -12.91 -0.89
CA LYS A 291 -47.43 -13.99 -0.89
C LYS A 291 -47.04 -14.51 -2.30
N SER A 292 -47.44 -13.86 -3.40
CA SER A 292 -47.00 -14.33 -4.73
C SER A 292 -45.61 -13.78 -5.02
N HIS A 293 -44.56 -14.61 -4.94
CA HIS A 293 -43.24 -14.33 -5.54
C HIS A 293 -43.28 -14.23 -7.08
N THR A 294 -44.47 -14.15 -7.68
CA THR A 294 -44.68 -14.15 -9.13
C THR A 294 -44.22 -12.81 -9.69
N ARG A 295 -43.09 -12.85 -10.41
CA ARG A 295 -42.55 -11.72 -11.15
C ARG A 295 -43.12 -11.75 -12.58
N ILE A 296 -44.20 -11.02 -12.82
CA ILE A 296 -44.85 -10.97 -14.14
C ILE A 296 -44.04 -10.03 -15.04
N GLY A 297 -43.78 -10.46 -16.29
CA GLY A 297 -42.98 -9.68 -17.23
C GLY A 297 -41.53 -9.44 -16.80
N PHE A 298 -40.98 -10.31 -15.94
CA PHE A 298 -39.63 -10.14 -15.38
C PHE A 298 -38.59 -9.90 -16.47
N THR A 299 -37.91 -8.76 -16.37
CA THR A 299 -36.75 -8.42 -17.18
C THR A 299 -35.55 -8.27 -16.28
N GLU A 300 -34.49 -9.01 -16.58
CA GLU A 300 -33.29 -9.10 -15.73
C GLU A 300 -32.46 -7.81 -15.72
N GLN A 301 -32.36 -7.15 -16.87
CA GLN A 301 -31.63 -5.89 -17.05
C GLN A 301 -32.47 -4.93 -17.89
N VAL A 302 -32.95 -3.85 -17.27
CA VAL A 302 -33.66 -2.76 -17.96
C VAL A 302 -32.79 -1.52 -18.19
N LEU A 303 -31.58 -1.47 -17.62
CA LEU A 303 -30.65 -0.37 -17.87
C LEU A 303 -29.98 -0.54 -19.24
N ASN A 304 -29.82 0.57 -19.95
CA ASN A 304 -28.90 0.63 -21.08
C ASN A 304 -27.43 0.73 -20.61
N VAL A 305 -26.48 0.68 -21.54
CA VAL A 305 -25.04 0.67 -21.24
C VAL A 305 -24.59 1.89 -20.44
N ASP A 306 -25.09 3.08 -20.78
CA ASP A 306 -24.72 4.33 -20.12
C ASP A 306 -25.28 4.40 -18.69
N GLN A 307 -26.54 4.02 -18.51
CA GLN A 307 -27.20 3.93 -17.20
C GLN A 307 -26.51 2.89 -16.32
N ALA A 308 -26.22 1.70 -16.85
CA ALA A 308 -25.52 0.64 -16.12
C ALA A 308 -24.10 1.05 -15.72
N SER A 309 -23.49 2.01 -16.41
CA SER A 309 -22.14 2.52 -16.14
C SER A 309 -22.13 3.81 -15.31
N GLN A 310 -23.28 4.26 -14.82
CA GLN A 310 -23.39 5.53 -14.09
C GLN A 310 -22.55 5.52 -12.79
N TRP A 311 -21.74 6.55 -12.59
CA TRP A 311 -20.85 6.62 -11.41
C TRP A 311 -21.59 7.07 -10.15
N TYR A 312 -21.22 6.51 -9.01
CA TYR A 312 -21.66 7.00 -7.71
C TYR A 312 -20.61 7.93 -7.09
N ILE A 313 -21.05 9.13 -6.72
CA ILE A 313 -20.25 10.17 -6.07
C ILE A 313 -20.99 10.62 -4.82
N LYS A 314 -20.31 10.64 -3.67
CA LYS A 314 -20.90 11.06 -2.40
C LYS A 314 -21.47 12.47 -2.47
N GLY A 315 -22.61 12.69 -1.82
CA GLY A 315 -23.33 13.96 -1.80
C GLY A 315 -24.13 14.25 -3.08
N ASN A 316 -23.91 13.52 -4.17
CA ASN A 316 -24.69 13.67 -5.39
C ASN A 316 -25.95 12.81 -5.32
N GLN A 317 -27.03 13.29 -5.93
CA GLN A 317 -28.22 12.48 -6.16
C GLN A 317 -27.92 11.42 -7.22
N PHE A 318 -28.39 10.20 -7.00
CA PHE A 318 -28.20 9.09 -7.91
C PHE A 318 -29.56 8.57 -8.42
N ILE A 319 -29.84 8.81 -9.70
CA ILE A 319 -31.09 8.41 -10.35
C ILE A 319 -30.75 7.80 -11.71
N PHE A 320 -31.27 6.62 -12.00
CA PHE A 320 -31.39 6.12 -13.37
C PHE A 320 -32.61 6.77 -14.01
N ARG A 321 -32.39 7.65 -14.99
CA ARG A 321 -33.46 8.39 -15.68
C ARG A 321 -33.84 7.67 -16.97
N ASP A 322 -35.12 7.78 -17.36
CA ASP A 322 -35.61 7.29 -18.64
C ASP A 322 -35.37 5.78 -18.84
N VAL A 323 -35.56 5.00 -17.76
CA VAL A 323 -35.46 3.54 -17.79
C VAL A 323 -36.71 2.99 -18.47
N VAL A 324 -36.53 2.35 -19.62
CA VAL A 324 -37.63 1.78 -20.41
C VAL A 324 -37.87 0.34 -19.99
N TYR A 325 -39.09 0.03 -19.57
CA TYR A 325 -39.50 -1.32 -19.23
C TYR A 325 -40.73 -1.71 -20.05
N THR A 326 -40.61 -2.80 -20.80
CA THR A 326 -41.67 -3.36 -21.64
C THR A 326 -42.08 -4.72 -21.09
N PHE A 327 -43.38 -4.95 -20.97
CA PHE A 327 -43.93 -6.21 -20.49
C PHE A 327 -45.21 -6.57 -21.25
N VAL A 328 -45.53 -7.86 -21.25
CA VAL A 328 -46.74 -8.40 -21.89
C VAL A 328 -47.64 -8.98 -20.81
N ASP A 329 -48.78 -8.33 -20.57
CA ASP A 329 -49.86 -8.90 -19.77
C ASP A 329 -51.22 -8.30 -20.20
N PRO A 330 -51.97 -8.99 -21.08
CA PRO A 330 -53.25 -8.51 -21.59
C PRO A 330 -54.36 -8.51 -20.53
N SER A 331 -54.14 -9.11 -19.36
CA SER A 331 -55.14 -9.21 -18.27
C SER A 331 -54.82 -8.30 -17.08
N LEU A 332 -53.82 -7.42 -17.20
CA LEU A 332 -53.35 -6.61 -16.08
C LEU A 332 -54.30 -5.45 -15.76
N ASN A 333 -54.98 -5.53 -14.62
CA ASN A 333 -55.63 -4.37 -14.01
C ASN A 333 -54.59 -3.53 -13.26
N CYS A 334 -54.34 -2.31 -13.74
CA CYS A 334 -53.33 -1.41 -13.15
C CYS A 334 -53.63 -1.00 -11.70
N ASP A 335 -54.91 -0.98 -11.30
CA ASP A 335 -55.31 -0.61 -9.93
C ASP A 335 -54.82 -1.64 -8.90
N ASP A 336 -54.66 -2.88 -9.34
CA ASP A 336 -54.24 -4.01 -8.52
C ASP A 336 -52.77 -4.42 -8.77
N ALA A 337 -51.97 -3.56 -9.42
CA ALA A 337 -50.60 -3.86 -9.81
C ALA A 337 -49.58 -2.81 -9.34
N ASN A 338 -48.40 -3.27 -8.94
CA ASN A 338 -47.21 -2.47 -8.70
C ASN A 338 -46.15 -2.82 -9.74
N VAL A 339 -45.35 -1.83 -10.10
CA VAL A 339 -44.08 -2.03 -10.79
C VAL A 339 -43.01 -2.10 -9.72
N CYS A 340 -42.23 -3.17 -9.70
CA CYS A 340 -41.13 -3.37 -8.79
C CYS A 340 -39.81 -3.43 -9.55
N VAL A 341 -38.75 -2.94 -8.91
CA VAL A 341 -37.38 -3.01 -9.41
C VAL A 341 -36.46 -3.58 -8.33
N GLU A 342 -35.42 -4.28 -8.73
CA GLU A 342 -34.36 -4.84 -7.87
C GLU A 342 -33.01 -4.37 -8.37
N LEU A 343 -32.27 -3.67 -7.52
CA LEU A 343 -30.91 -3.25 -7.80
C LEU A 343 -29.93 -4.35 -7.39
N LYS A 344 -29.06 -4.72 -8.32
CA LYS A 344 -27.96 -5.67 -8.11
C LYS A 344 -26.65 -5.07 -8.62
N ARG A 345 -25.55 -5.70 -8.18
CA ARG A 345 -24.24 -5.48 -8.78
C ARG A 345 -24.26 -5.98 -10.22
N GLY A 346 -23.76 -5.18 -11.16
CA GLY A 346 -23.57 -5.61 -12.53
C GLY A 346 -22.59 -6.79 -12.64
N ARG A 347 -22.96 -7.80 -13.43
CA ARG A 347 -22.17 -9.04 -13.56
C ARG A 347 -20.77 -8.81 -14.12
N ASN A 348 -20.68 -7.88 -15.06
CA ASN A 348 -19.44 -7.49 -15.74
C ASN A 348 -18.91 -6.14 -15.24
N ALA A 349 -19.20 -5.79 -13.99
CA ALA A 349 -18.77 -4.51 -13.42
C ALA A 349 -17.25 -4.39 -13.43
N VAL A 350 -16.75 -3.34 -14.07
CA VAL A 350 -15.33 -2.97 -14.10
C VAL A 350 -15.20 -1.58 -13.50
N ILE A 351 -14.40 -1.42 -12.45
CA ILE A 351 -14.15 -0.10 -11.86
C ILE A 351 -12.81 0.48 -12.32
N THR A 352 -12.75 1.80 -12.48
CA THR A 352 -11.59 2.51 -13.04
C THR A 352 -10.31 2.40 -12.22
N ASP A 353 -10.42 1.98 -10.95
CA ASP A 353 -9.28 1.77 -10.05
C ASP A 353 -9.01 0.28 -9.76
N ASP A 354 -9.53 -0.61 -10.62
CA ASP A 354 -9.25 -2.06 -10.69
C ASP A 354 -9.53 -2.86 -9.40
N ARG A 355 -10.31 -2.31 -8.45
CA ARG A 355 -10.71 -3.04 -7.22
C ARG A 355 -11.96 -3.90 -7.47
N LEU A 356 -12.33 -4.70 -6.48
CA LEU A 356 -13.61 -5.40 -6.48
C LEU A 356 -14.73 -4.41 -6.11
N PHE A 357 -15.81 -4.39 -6.90
CA PHE A 357 -17.01 -3.61 -6.60
C PHE A 357 -18.04 -4.49 -5.88
N ASN A 358 -18.60 -4.02 -4.76
CA ASN A 358 -19.72 -4.70 -4.08
C ASN A 358 -20.81 -3.70 -3.66
N ILE A 359 -22.02 -4.21 -3.48
CA ILE A 359 -23.15 -3.44 -2.93
C ILE A 359 -23.67 -4.14 -1.68
N SER A 360 -23.91 -3.37 -0.61
CA SER A 360 -24.40 -3.90 0.67
C SER A 360 -25.68 -3.21 1.13
N SER A 361 -26.46 -3.89 1.96
CA SER A 361 -27.70 -3.37 2.54
C SER A 361 -27.43 -2.46 3.73
N ASP A 362 -28.13 -1.32 3.82
CA ASP A 362 -28.19 -0.53 5.05
C ASP A 362 -28.94 -1.33 6.15
N PRO A 363 -28.33 -1.61 7.33
CA PRO A 363 -28.97 -2.39 8.39
C PRO A 363 -30.26 -1.78 8.93
N ASP A 364 -30.42 -0.46 8.77
CA ASP A 364 -31.60 0.28 9.21
C ASP A 364 -32.74 0.26 8.16
N SER A 365 -32.56 -0.45 7.03
CA SER A 365 -33.52 -0.54 5.94
C SER A 365 -34.23 -1.90 5.88
N SER A 366 -35.54 -1.89 5.67
CA SER A 366 -36.37 -3.09 5.58
C SER A 366 -36.35 -3.76 4.20
N ALA A 367 -36.02 -3.03 3.13
CA ALA A 367 -35.98 -3.53 1.75
C ALA A 367 -35.01 -2.69 0.89
N PRO A 368 -33.70 -2.77 1.14
CA PRO A 368 -32.74 -1.80 0.61
C PRO A 368 -32.56 -1.87 -0.90
N PHE A 369 -32.68 -3.07 -1.49
CA PHE A 369 -32.44 -3.30 -2.91
C PHE A 369 -33.70 -3.35 -3.77
N ILE A 370 -34.88 -3.47 -3.15
CA ILE A 370 -36.15 -3.63 -3.87
C ILE A 370 -37.05 -2.42 -3.60
N GLY A 371 -37.50 -1.79 -4.68
CA GLY A 371 -38.47 -0.71 -4.63
C GLY A 371 -39.68 -1.02 -5.47
N CYS A 372 -40.87 -0.63 -5.02
CA CYS A 372 -42.11 -0.81 -5.79
C CYS A 372 -42.93 0.48 -5.80
N THR A 373 -43.62 0.74 -6.91
CA THR A 373 -44.55 1.86 -7.07
C THR A 373 -45.84 1.40 -7.74
N SER A 374 -46.96 2.07 -7.44
CA SER A 374 -48.26 1.73 -8.02
C SER A 374 -48.24 1.94 -9.53
N LEU A 375 -48.65 0.94 -10.30
CA LEU A 375 -48.67 1.02 -11.77
C LEU A 375 -49.60 2.15 -12.25
N CYS A 376 -50.72 2.35 -11.56
CA CYS A 376 -51.59 3.50 -11.76
C CYS A 376 -51.26 4.62 -10.76
N THR A 377 -50.85 5.78 -11.30
CA THR A 377 -50.74 7.05 -10.59
C THR A 377 -52.07 7.78 -10.79
N GLY A 378 -52.93 7.80 -9.77
CA GLY A 378 -54.33 8.17 -9.92
C GLY A 378 -54.56 9.53 -10.60
N ARG A 379 -55.40 9.54 -11.65
CA ARG A 379 -56.48 10.52 -11.72
C ARG A 379 -57.65 9.91 -10.96
N LYS A 380 -57.97 10.48 -9.80
CA LYS A 380 -59.34 10.39 -9.30
C LYS A 380 -60.23 11.25 -10.16
#